data_AF-A0A2N2HEQ3-F1
#
_entry.id   AF-A0A2N2HEQ3-F1
#
_cell.length_a   1.000
_cell.length_b   1.000
_cell.length_c   1.000
_cell.angle_alpha   90.00
_cell.angle_beta   90.00
_cell.angle_gamma   90.00
#
_symmetry.space_group_name_H-M   'P 1'
#
loop_
_entity.id
_entity.type
_entity.pdbx_description
1 polymer ?
#
loop_
_entity_poly.entity_id
_entity_poly.type
_entity_poly.pdbx_seq_one_letter_code
_entity_poly.pdbx_strand_id
1 'polypeptide(L)'
;MRKRHFILVFYLVLLLLPIYWMLNMSLRTNADIMRSFELFPSSMTLDNYAKIFSDPSWYSGYINTMIYVSINTVISLVTALP
;
A
#
# COMPACT_ATOMS: atom_id res chain seq x y z
N MET A 1 -12.82 12.36 27.26
CA MET A 1 -12.65 12.74 25.83
C MET A 1 -14.00 13.22 25.28
N ARG A 2 -14.05 14.37 24.61
CA ARG A 2 -15.31 14.94 24.05
C ARG A 2 -15.82 14.06 22.90
N LYS A 3 -17.14 13.88 22.74
CA LYS A 3 -17.77 12.99 21.72
C LYS A 3 -17.18 13.09 20.31
N ARG A 4 -16.74 14.30 19.89
CA ARG A 4 -16.01 14.52 18.63
C ARG A 4 -14.73 13.69 18.46
N HIS A 5 -13.93 13.51 19.51
CA HIS A 5 -12.68 12.74 19.44
C HIS A 5 -12.97 11.25 19.21
N PHE A 6 -14.03 10.72 19.82
CA PHE A 6 -14.43 9.33 19.61
C PHE A 6 -14.83 9.09 18.15
N ILE A 7 -15.60 10.02 17.56
CA ILE A 7 -15.97 9.96 16.14
C ILE A 7 -14.75 10.03 15.24
N LEU A 8 -13.79 10.92 15.53
CA LEU A 8 -12.55 11.03 14.76
C LEU A 8 -11.69 9.77 14.85
N VAL A 9 -11.52 9.20 16.04
CA VAL A 9 -10.77 7.95 16.23
C VAL A 9 -11.44 6.80 15.48
N PHE A 10 -12.77 6.65 15.61
CA PHE A 10 -13.51 5.64 14.88
C PHE A 10 -13.37 5.79 13.36
N TYR A 11 -13.47 7.03 12.85
CA TYR A 11 -13.26 7.33 11.44
C TYR A 11 -11.84 6.95 10.96
N LEU A 12 -10.81 7.28 11.74
CA LEU A 12 -9.43 6.91 11.43
C LEU A 12 -9.23 5.38 11.40
N VAL A 13 -9.82 4.66 12.35
CA VAL A 13 -9.77 3.18 12.36
C VAL A 13 -10.39 2.60 11.10
N LEU A 14 -11.55 3.11 10.67
CA LEU A 14 -12.17 2.67 9.41
C LEU A 14 -11.32 2.98 8.18
N LEU A 15 -10.64 4.13 8.16
CA LEU A 15 -9.75 4.52 7.07
C LEU A 15 -8.50 3.62 7.01
N LEU A 16 -7.97 3.23 8.17
CA LEU A 16 -6.81 2.34 8.27
C LEU A 16 -7.13 0.86 8.00
N LEU A 17 -8.40 0.44 8.13
CA LEU A 17 -8.83 -0.94 7.91
C LEU A 17 -8.40 -1.51 6.54
N PRO A 18 -8.64 -0.85 5.38
CA PRO A 18 -8.15 -1.35 4.10
C PRO A 18 -6.62 -1.41 4.00
N ILE A 19 -5.90 -0.48 4.64
CA ILE A 19 -4.43 -0.46 4.66
C ILE A 19 -3.90 -1.64 5.48
N TYR A 20 -4.49 -1.89 6.64
CA TYR A 20 -4.19 -3.06 7.47
C TYR A 20 -4.43 -4.35 6.70
N TRP A 21 -5.53 -4.43 5.96
CA TRP A 21 -5.87 -5.58 5.14
C TRP A 21 -4.82 -5.85 4.06
N MET A 22 -4.39 -4.81 3.34
CA MET A 22 -3.31 -4.91 2.36
C MET A 22 -1.99 -5.34 2.99
N LEU A 23 -1.64 -4.82 4.17
CA LEU A 23 -0.43 -5.20 4.89
C LEU A 23 -0.46 -6.68 5.29
N ASN A 24 -1.56 -7.17 5.86
CA ASN A 24 -1.73 -8.57 6.22
C ASN A 24 -1.59 -9.48 4.99
N MET A 25 -2.20 -9.11 3.87
CA MET A 25 -2.06 -9.85 2.61
C MET A 25 -0.63 -9.83 2.08
N SER A 26 0.10 -8.72 2.20
CA SER A 26 1.51 -8.65 1.76
C SER A 26 2.44 -9.60 2.51
N LEU A 27 2.10 -9.96 3.75
CA LEU A 27 2.93 -10.80 4.63
C LEU A 27 2.54 -12.29 4.59
N ARG A 28 1.50 -12.66 3.83
CA ARG A 28 0.98 -14.03 3.76
C ARG A 28 1.24 -14.66 2.39
N THR A 29 1.22 -15.99 2.36
CA THR A 29 1.28 -16.73 1.09
C THR A 29 -0.08 -16.72 0.39
N ASN A 30 -0.09 -16.84 -0.95
CA ASN A 30 -1.35 -16.92 -1.71
C ASN A 30 -2.22 -18.11 -1.29
N ALA A 31 -1.60 -19.23 -0.90
CA ALA A 31 -2.30 -20.41 -0.41
C ALA A 31 -3.05 -20.12 0.90
N ASP A 32 -2.41 -19.42 1.83
CA ASP A 32 -3.02 -19.06 3.12
C ASP A 32 -4.13 -18.02 2.93
N ILE A 33 -3.93 -17.02 2.06
CA ILE A 33 -4.93 -15.98 1.74
C ILE A 33 -6.22 -16.61 1.19
N MET A 34 -6.10 -17.64 0.35
CA MET A 34 -7.26 -18.32 -0.26
C MET A 34 -7.95 -19.30 0.69
N ARG A 35 -7.22 -19.85 1.66
CA ARG A 35 -7.69 -20.93 2.55
C ARG A 35 -8.47 -20.41 3.76
N SER A 36 -8.03 -19.30 4.36
CA SER A 36 -8.60 -18.81 5.62
C SER A 36 -8.70 -17.29 5.69
N PHE A 37 -9.87 -16.82 6.14
CA PHE A 37 -10.04 -15.44 6.59
C PHE A 37 -9.42 -15.29 7.97
N GLU A 38 -8.25 -14.67 8.04
CA GLU A 38 -7.51 -14.44 9.28
C GLU A 38 -7.23 -12.96 9.43
N LEU A 39 -7.60 -12.40 10.59
CA LEU A 39 -7.32 -11.00 10.91
C LEU A 39 -5.82 -10.77 11.10
N PHE A 40 -5.10 -11.70 11.71
CA PHE A 40 -3.65 -11.67 11.88
C PHE A 40 -3.00 -12.84 11.15
N PRO A 41 -1.82 -12.65 10.55
CA PRO A 41 -1.16 -13.70 9.80
C PRO A 41 -0.67 -14.81 10.74
N SER A 42 -1.13 -16.04 10.53
CA SER A 42 -0.59 -17.22 11.23
C SER A 42 0.83 -17.58 10.77
N SER A 43 1.12 -17.39 9.47
CA SER A 43 2.42 -17.60 8.81
C SER A 43 2.92 -16.28 8.20
N MET A 44 3.77 -15.54 8.94
CA MET A 44 4.41 -14.34 8.39
C MET A 44 5.56 -14.73 7.47
N THR A 45 5.56 -14.18 6.26
CA THR A 45 6.58 -14.39 5.22
C THR A 45 6.98 -13.06 4.59
N LEU A 46 8.23 -12.95 4.12
CA LEU A 46 8.73 -11.77 3.40
C LEU A 46 8.98 -12.07 1.91
N ASP A 47 8.58 -13.24 1.44
CA ASP A 47 8.85 -13.72 0.08
C ASP A 47 8.22 -12.81 -0.98
N ASN A 48 7.04 -12.26 -0.70
CA ASN A 48 6.38 -11.28 -1.58
C ASN A 48 7.24 -10.02 -1.77
N TYR A 49 7.89 -9.54 -0.70
CA TYR A 49 8.79 -8.39 -0.77
C TYR A 49 10.05 -8.72 -1.55
N ALA A 50 10.66 -9.87 -1.26
CA ALA A 50 11.83 -10.34 -2.01
C ALA A 50 11.53 -10.40 -3.52
N LYS A 51 10.36 -10.92 -3.90
CA LYS A 51 9.90 -11.00 -5.30
C LYS A 51 9.81 -9.62 -5.96
N ILE A 52 9.24 -8.62 -5.28
CA ILE A 52 9.11 -7.26 -5.82
C ILE A 52 10.49 -6.66 -6.15
N PHE A 53 11.50 -6.90 -5.30
CA PHE A 53 12.83 -6.36 -5.51
C PHE A 53 13.69 -7.17 -6.49
N SER A 54 13.44 -8.47 -6.63
CA SER A 54 14.22 -9.34 -7.53
C SER A 54 13.67 -9.43 -8.95
N ASP A 55 12.36 -9.22 -9.14
CA ASP A 55 11.70 -9.41 -10.43
C ASP A 55 11.82 -8.15 -11.32
N PRO A 56 12.49 -8.24 -12.48
CA PRO A 56 12.69 -7.10 -13.37
C PRO A 56 11.38 -6.51 -13.92
N SER A 57 10.32 -7.32 -14.01
CA SER A 57 9.01 -6.86 -14.50
C SER A 57 8.37 -5.84 -13.54
N TRP A 58 8.57 -6.03 -12.23
CA TRP A 58 8.11 -5.11 -11.21
C TRP A 58 8.99 -3.86 -11.13
N TYR A 59 10.32 -4.07 -11.17
CA TYR A 59 11.28 -2.97 -11.07
C TYR A 59 11.16 -1.97 -12.21
N SER A 60 11.08 -2.47 -13.45
CA SER A 60 10.93 -1.62 -14.64
C SER A 60 9.61 -0.85 -14.65
N GLY A 61 8.50 -1.49 -14.28
CA GLY A 61 7.21 -0.83 -14.14
C GLY A 61 7.24 0.32 -13.12
N TYR A 62 7.82 0.08 -11.94
CA TYR A 62 7.94 1.08 -10.88
C TYR A 62 8.78 2.29 -11.31
N ILE A 63 9.94 2.06 -11.94
CA ILE A 63 10.79 3.14 -12.45
C ILE A 63 10.06 3.98 -13.48
N ASN A 64 9.39 3.33 -14.44
CA ASN A 64 8.65 4.04 -15.48
C ASN A 64 7.60 4.96 -14.85
N THR A 65 6.81 4.46 -13.91
CA THR A 65 5.82 5.29 -13.19
C THR A 65 6.46 6.47 -12.48
N MET A 66 7.59 6.28 -11.78
CA MET A 66 8.27 7.37 -11.09
C MET A 66 8.79 8.46 -12.04
N ILE A 67 9.32 8.06 -13.20
CA ILE A 67 9.76 8.99 -14.24
C ILE A 67 8.56 9.79 -14.76
N TYR A 68 7.47 9.12 -15.14
CA TYR A 68 6.28 9.80 -15.66
C TYR A 68 5.66 10.76 -14.65
N VAL A 69 5.51 10.35 -13.39
CA VAL A 69 4.97 11.19 -12.32
C VAL A 69 5.88 12.40 -12.09
N SER A 70 7.19 12.20 -12.01
CA SER A 70 8.14 13.29 -11.76
C SER A 70 8.15 14.31 -12.90
N ILE A 71 8.20 13.85 -14.15
CA ILE A 71 8.13 14.72 -15.33
C ILE A 71 6.82 15.50 -15.33
N ASN A 72 5.69 14.83 -15.06
CA ASN A 72 4.40 15.49 -15.00
C ASN A 72 4.34 16.55 -13.89
N THR A 73 4.87 16.25 -12.70
CA THR A 73 4.96 17.21 -11.59
C THR A 73 5.82 18.42 -11.97
N VAL A 74 6.99 18.22 -12.59
CA VAL A 74 7.87 19.31 -13.02
C VAL A 74 7.19 20.18 -14.08
N ILE A 75 6.62 19.57 -15.12
CA ILE A 75 5.89 20.30 -16.18
C ILE A 75 4.75 21.10 -15.55
N SER A 76 3.92 20.45 -14.72
CA SER A 76 2.78 21.10 -14.06
C SER A 76 3.22 22.31 -13.25
N LEU A 77 4.31 22.21 -12.49
CA LEU A 77 4.83 23.34 -11.72
C LEU A 77 5.35 24.47 -12.61
N VAL A 78 6.10 24.15 -13.66
CA VAL A 78 6.68 25.14 -14.58
C VAL A 78 5.60 25.86 -15.38
N THR A 79 4.56 25.14 -15.83
CA THR A 79 3.49 25.71 -16.67
C THR A 79 2.34 26.31 -15.88
N ALA A 80 2.16 25.94 -14.59
CA ALA A 80 1.12 26.51 -13.74
C ALA A 80 1.53 27.82 -13.07
N LEU A 81 2.82 28.15 -13.05
CA LEU A 81 3.28 29.49 -12.68
C LEU A 81 2.89 30.46 -13.81
N PRO A 82 2.03 31.47 -13.54
CA PRO A 82 1.57 32.41 -14.56
C PRO A 82 2.69 33.32 -15.08
#